data_AF-A0A963ME41-F1
#
_entry.id   AF-A0A963ME41-F1
#
_cell.length_a   1.000
_cell.length_b   1.000
_cell.length_c   1.000
_cell.angle_alpha   90.00
_cell.angle_beta   90.00
_cell.angle_gamma   90.00
#
_symmetry.space_group_name_H-M   'P 1'
#
loop_
_entity.id
_entity.type
_entity.pdbx_description
1 polymer ?
#
loop_
_entity_poly.entity_id
_entity_poly.type
_entity_poly.pdbx_seq_one_letter_code
_entity_poly.pdbx_strand_id
1 'polypeptide(L)'
;GGTVNPFQTIERKDVGLTLRVKPQISENGTIRLSIFQEVSSVQAASVNSPNGLITNKRSIESNVVVEDGSIVVLGGLLQDESALNEEKVPGLGDVPLFGNLFRSETRSRTKTNLMVFIRPVVVRDGASVDALSMGRYETMRADQQAVQPRPSAILPDLGTAQLPPPPPKPAPRPAPVAPGRVSDR
;
A
#
# COMPACT_ATOMS: atom_id res chain seq x y z
N GLY A 1 -4.04 51.66 13.41
CA GLY A 1 -3.43 50.82 12.35
C GLY A 1 -4.20 49.53 12.30
N GLY A 2 -4.90 49.27 11.20
CA GLY A 2 -5.76 48.10 11.05
C GLY A 2 -4.95 46.81 10.99
N THR A 3 -5.29 45.85 11.84
CA THR A 3 -4.82 44.48 11.78
C THR A 3 -5.33 43.84 10.50
N VAL A 4 -4.47 43.74 9.48
CA VAL A 4 -4.76 42.99 8.27
C VAL A 4 -4.69 41.52 8.65
N ASN A 5 -5.84 40.88 8.88
CA ASN A 5 -5.91 39.43 9.03
C ASN A 5 -5.77 38.82 7.63
N PRO A 6 -4.63 38.19 7.29
CA PRO A 6 -4.44 37.66 5.95
C PRO A 6 -5.45 36.54 5.72
N PHE A 7 -6.27 36.66 4.67
CA PHE A 7 -7.13 35.57 4.24
C PHE A 7 -6.27 34.35 3.93
N GLN A 8 -6.47 33.26 4.68
CA GLN A 8 -5.85 31.97 4.40
C GLN A 8 -6.77 31.18 3.47
N THR A 9 -6.32 30.92 2.25
CA THR A 9 -7.01 30.00 1.34
C THR A 9 -6.65 28.57 1.73
N ILE A 10 -7.63 27.79 2.19
CA ILE A 10 -7.43 26.38 2.54
C ILE A 10 -7.66 25.53 1.29
N GLU A 11 -6.59 24.90 0.79
CA GLU A 11 -6.66 23.89 -0.26
C GLU A 11 -6.63 22.48 0.36
N ARG A 12 -7.56 21.61 -0.02
CA ARG A 12 -7.55 20.20 0.39
C ARG A 12 -6.74 19.39 -0.61
N LYS A 13 -5.79 18.59 -0.11
CA LYS A 13 -4.99 17.66 -0.92
C LYS A 13 -5.14 16.25 -0.38
N ASP A 14 -5.26 15.29 -1.28
CA ASP A 14 -5.29 13.89 -0.92
C ASP A 14 -3.91 13.43 -0.47
N VAL A 15 -3.88 12.75 0.67
CA VAL A 15 -2.68 12.14 1.23
C VAL A 15 -2.94 10.66 1.48
N GLY A 16 -2.03 9.79 1.07
CA GLY A 16 -2.17 8.35 1.19
C GLY A 16 -1.42 7.59 0.10
N LEU A 17 -1.83 6.35 -0.14
CA LEU A 17 -1.33 5.52 -1.23
C LEU A 17 -2.17 5.76 -2.49
N THR A 18 -1.56 6.27 -3.55
CA THR A 18 -2.17 6.38 -4.87
C THR A 18 -1.40 5.53 -5.86
N LEU A 19 -2.11 4.69 -6.62
CA LEU A 19 -1.53 3.85 -7.66
C LEU A 19 -2.32 4.04 -8.96
N ARG A 20 -1.64 4.49 -10.01
CA ARG A 20 -2.18 4.64 -11.36
C ARG A 20 -1.40 3.73 -12.30
N VAL A 21 -2.10 2.85 -12.99
CA VAL A 21 -1.49 1.86 -13.89
C VAL A 21 -2.20 1.91 -15.23
N LYS A 22 -1.42 2.01 -16.31
CA LYS A 22 -1.91 1.85 -17.68
C LYS A 22 -1.27 0.60 -18.29
N PRO A 23 -1.99 -0.53 -18.35
CA PRO A 23 -1.50 -1.74 -19.00
C PRO A 23 -1.75 -1.70 -20.51
N GLN A 24 -0.81 -2.24 -21.28
CA GLN A 24 -0.94 -2.49 -22.71
C GLN A 24 -0.37 -3.86 -23.05
N ILE A 25 -1.16 -4.72 -23.69
CA ILE A 25 -0.73 -6.04 -24.12
C ILE A 25 -0.18 -5.94 -25.54
N SER A 26 1.03 -6.46 -25.74
CA SER A 26 1.69 -6.55 -27.05
C SER A 26 1.30 -7.84 -27.77
N GLU A 27 1.49 -7.90 -29.08
CA GLU A 27 1.15 -9.09 -29.89
C GLU A 27 1.91 -10.35 -29.47
N ASN A 28 3.14 -10.19 -28.97
CA ASN A 28 3.97 -11.27 -28.43
C ASN A 28 3.55 -11.74 -27.01
N GLY A 29 2.46 -11.21 -26.46
CA GLY A 29 1.96 -11.57 -25.12
C GLY A 29 2.66 -10.86 -23.95
N THR A 30 3.64 -10.00 -24.22
CA THR A 30 4.24 -9.16 -23.16
C THR A 30 3.34 -7.98 -22.81
N ILE A 31 3.42 -7.54 -21.55
CA ILE A 31 2.58 -6.51 -20.97
C ILE A 31 3.47 -5.32 -20.66
N ARG A 32 3.20 -4.20 -21.33
CA ARG A 32 3.80 -2.91 -21.02
C ARG A 32 2.96 -2.22 -19.96
N LEU A 33 3.58 -1.84 -18.86
CA LEU A 33 2.93 -1.15 -17.75
C LEU A 33 3.55 0.23 -17.59
N SER A 34 2.74 1.28 -17.75
CA SER A 34 3.09 2.62 -17.28
C SER A 34 2.50 2.83 -15.90
N ILE A 35 3.36 3.01 -14.90
CA ILE A 35 3.01 2.98 -13.49
C ILE A 35 3.41 4.31 -12.86
N PHE A 36 2.45 4.93 -12.16
CA PHE A 36 2.68 6.05 -11.29
C PHE A 36 2.16 5.68 -9.89
N GLN A 37 3.08 5.57 -8.94
CA GLN A 37 2.76 5.30 -7.55
C GLN A 37 3.20 6.47 -6.69
N GLU A 38 2.36 6.87 -5.75
CA GLU A 38 2.64 7.88 -4.75
C GLU A 38 2.24 7.37 -3.37
N VAL A 39 3.13 7.58 -2.40
CA VAL A 39 2.87 7.39 -0.98
C VAL A 39 3.08 8.72 -0.30
N SER A 40 2.01 9.31 0.20
CA SER A 40 2.03 10.56 0.94
C SER A 40 1.51 10.37 2.36
N SER A 41 2.13 11.09 3.31
CA SER A 41 1.78 11.06 4.72
C SER A 41 1.95 12.44 5.33
N VAL A 42 1.09 12.82 6.28
CA VAL A 42 1.21 14.08 7.02
C VAL A 42 2.28 13.93 8.10
N GLN A 43 3.17 14.91 8.22
CA GLN A 43 4.16 14.94 9.29
C GLN A 43 3.45 15.30 10.61
N ALA A 44 3.50 14.41 11.60
CA ALA A 44 2.78 14.57 12.87
C ALA A 44 3.10 15.89 13.59
N ALA A 45 4.35 16.36 13.54
CA ALA A 45 4.77 17.63 14.13
C ALA A 45 4.11 18.87 13.51
N SER A 46 3.59 18.74 12.28
CA SER A 46 2.96 19.85 11.57
C SER A 46 1.46 20.00 11.83
N VAL A 47 0.83 19.04 12.53
CA VAL A 47 -0.63 19.03 12.78
C VAL A 47 -1.11 20.28 13.52
N ASN A 48 -0.28 20.84 14.40
CA ASN A 48 -0.58 22.06 15.16
C ASN A 48 0.21 23.29 14.64
N SER A 49 0.83 23.19 13.46
CA SER A 49 1.64 24.27 12.91
C SER A 49 0.75 25.42 12.40
N PRO A 50 0.97 26.67 12.85
CA PRO A 50 0.24 27.83 12.34
C PRO A 50 0.52 28.11 10.85
N ASN A 51 1.57 27.50 10.29
CA ASN A 51 1.98 27.63 8.89
C ASN A 51 1.40 26.53 7.98
N GLY A 52 0.57 25.62 8.52
CA GLY A 52 -0.06 24.52 7.79
C GLY A 52 0.65 23.17 7.91
N LEU A 53 0.01 22.14 7.33
CA LEU A 53 0.48 20.76 7.37
C LEU A 53 1.65 20.52 6.40
N ILE A 54 2.71 19.88 6.90
CA ILE A 54 3.82 19.39 6.08
C ILE A 54 3.47 17.96 5.66
N THR A 55 3.65 17.65 4.37
CA THR A 55 3.41 16.30 3.83
C THR A 55 4.72 15.71 3.33
N ASN A 56 5.02 14.49 3.74
CA ASN A 56 6.09 13.69 3.18
C ASN A 56 5.53 12.94 1.98
N LYS A 57 6.14 13.12 0.80
CA LYS A 57 5.71 12.50 -0.45
C LYS A 57 6.83 11.65 -1.04
N ARG A 58 6.50 10.41 -1.40
CA ARG A 58 7.39 9.49 -2.12
C ARG A 58 6.68 9.08 -3.40
N SER A 59 7.26 9.35 -4.56
CA SER A 59 6.67 9.01 -5.86
C SER A 59 7.62 8.19 -6.71
N ILE A 60 7.07 7.22 -7.45
CA ILE A 60 7.78 6.40 -8.42
C ILE A 60 6.99 6.44 -9.72
N GLU A 61 7.67 6.80 -10.80
CA GLU A 61 7.15 6.70 -12.16
C GLU A 61 8.04 5.74 -12.95
N SER A 62 7.46 4.69 -13.51
CA SER A 62 8.21 3.66 -14.21
C SER A 62 7.43 3.08 -15.38
N ASN A 63 8.15 2.73 -16.43
CA ASN A 63 7.65 2.01 -17.59
C ASN A 63 8.36 0.67 -17.66
N VAL A 64 7.62 -0.41 -17.44
CA VAL A 64 8.19 -1.77 -17.44
C VAL A 64 7.52 -2.65 -18.48
N VAL A 65 8.27 -3.58 -19.03
CA VAL A 65 7.77 -4.65 -19.89
C VAL A 65 7.95 -5.95 -19.13
N VAL A 66 6.85 -6.68 -18.98
CA VAL A 66 6.79 -7.89 -18.16
C VAL A 66 5.94 -8.94 -18.83
N GLU A 67 6.23 -10.21 -18.55
CA GLU A 67 5.41 -11.33 -18.98
C GLU A 67 4.21 -11.52 -18.06
N ASP A 68 3.19 -12.21 -18.56
CA ASP A 68 2.01 -12.59 -17.80
C ASP A 68 2.37 -13.48 -16.59
N GLY A 69 1.90 -13.11 -15.39
CA GLY A 69 2.15 -13.86 -14.15
C GLY A 69 3.54 -13.66 -13.52
N SER A 70 4.50 -13.10 -14.25
CA SER A 70 5.85 -12.82 -13.75
C SER A 70 5.89 -11.63 -12.79
N ILE A 71 6.70 -11.71 -11.74
CA ILE A 71 6.92 -10.58 -10.81
C ILE A 71 8.12 -9.77 -11.30
N VAL A 72 7.97 -8.46 -11.39
CA VAL A 72 9.10 -7.53 -11.57
C VAL A 72 9.23 -6.58 -10.39
N VAL A 73 10.47 -6.20 -10.10
CA VAL A 73 10.80 -5.14 -9.14
C VAL A 73 10.83 -3.81 -9.89
N LEU A 74 9.93 -2.90 -9.53
CA LEU A 74 9.87 -1.55 -10.13
C LEU A 74 10.97 -0.64 -9.58
N GLY A 75 11.38 -0.90 -8.34
CA GLY A 75 12.42 -0.16 -7.64
C GLY A 75 12.35 -0.37 -6.12
N GLY A 76 13.21 0.36 -5.41
CA GLY A 76 13.23 0.39 -3.96
C GLY A 76 14.03 1.58 -3.42
N LEU A 77 13.77 1.95 -2.18
CA LEU A 77 14.51 2.98 -1.44
C LEU A 77 15.11 2.35 -0.18
N LEU A 78 16.42 2.46 -0.03
CA LEU A 78 17.13 2.15 1.21
C LEU A 78 17.60 3.47 1.82
N GLN A 79 17.05 3.85 2.97
CA GLN A 79 17.45 5.04 3.71
C GLN A 79 17.99 4.61 5.09
N ASP A 80 19.14 5.15 5.48
CA ASP A 80 19.74 4.96 6.80
C ASP A 80 20.13 6.34 7.33
N GLU A 81 19.42 6.79 8.35
CA GLU A 81 19.61 8.10 8.97
C GLU A 81 20.14 7.89 10.39
N SER A 82 21.27 8.51 10.72
CA SER A 82 21.85 8.45 12.06
C SER A 82 22.01 9.87 12.61
N ALA A 83 21.40 10.15 13.76
CA ALA A 83 21.60 11.39 14.49
C ALA A 83 22.30 11.10 15.82
N LEU A 84 23.29 11.93 16.15
CA LEU A 84 23.97 11.94 17.44
C LEU A 84 23.81 13.34 18.02
N ASN A 85 23.12 13.44 19.15
CA ASN A 85 22.98 14.67 19.91
C ASN A 85 23.73 14.51 21.23
N GLU A 86 24.74 15.35 21.46
CA GLU A 86 25.55 15.32 22.67
C GLU A 86 25.42 16.66 23.39
N GLU A 87 24.89 16.63 24.62
CA GLU A 87 24.80 17.77 25.52
C GLU A 87 25.78 17.56 26.67
N LYS A 88 26.75 18.45 26.85
CA LYS A 88 27.74 18.33 27.94
C LYS A 88 28.01 19.64 28.64
N VAL A 89 28.34 19.56 29.93
CA VAL A 89 28.81 20.70 30.70
C VAL A 89 30.25 21.04 30.27
N PRO A 90 30.54 22.26 29.79
CA PRO A 90 31.89 22.65 29.41
C PRO A 90 32.89 22.45 30.57
N GLY A 91 34.05 21.85 30.28
CA GLY A 91 35.08 21.52 31.28
C GLY A 91 34.85 20.19 31.98
N LEU A 92 33.75 20.04 32.73
CA LEU A 92 33.47 18.82 33.51
C LEU A 92 33.08 17.60 32.65
N GLY A 93 32.49 17.82 31.48
CA GLY A 93 32.09 16.75 30.56
C GLY A 93 33.27 16.03 29.88
N ASP A 94 34.46 16.63 29.88
CA ASP A 94 35.66 16.08 29.24
C ASP A 94 36.59 15.36 30.23
N VAL A 95 36.22 15.29 31.52
CA VAL A 95 37.04 14.66 32.57
C VAL A 95 37.04 13.13 32.41
N PRO A 96 38.20 12.47 32.31
CA PRO A 96 38.27 11.01 32.29
C PRO A 96 37.73 10.41 33.59
N LEU A 97 37.12 9.21 33.52
CA LEU A 97 36.37 8.52 34.58
C LEU A 97 35.01 9.14 34.98
N PHE A 98 34.91 10.47 35.11
CA PHE A 98 33.70 11.12 35.68
C PHE A 98 32.87 11.94 34.68
N GLY A 99 33.38 12.22 33.47
CA GLY A 99 32.70 13.03 32.46
C GLY A 99 31.35 12.48 32.02
N ASN A 100 31.13 11.15 32.14
CA ASN A 100 29.85 10.50 31.84
C ASN A 100 28.70 10.95 32.76
N LEU A 101 28.97 11.49 33.96
CA LEU A 101 27.93 12.03 34.84
C LEU A 101 27.49 13.46 34.45
N PHE A 102 28.29 14.15 33.61
CA PHE A 102 28.09 15.55 33.23
C PHE A 102 27.82 15.72 31.72
N ARG A 103 27.50 14.62 31.03
CA ARG A 103 27.11 14.60 29.62
C ARG A 103 25.88 13.72 29.41
N SER A 104 25.06 14.09 28.44
CA SER A 104 23.91 13.36 27.94
C SER A 104 24.11 13.11 26.46
N GLU A 105 24.09 11.85 26.05
CA GLU A 105 24.22 11.45 24.65
C GLU A 105 22.90 10.81 24.22
N THR A 106 22.29 11.36 23.18
CA THR A 106 21.13 10.78 22.52
C THR A 106 21.53 10.36 21.11
N ARG A 107 21.54 9.05 20.87
CA ARG A 107 21.79 8.48 19.55
C ARG A 107 20.49 7.92 18.98
N SER A 108 20.11 8.36 17.78
CA SER A 108 19.00 7.78 17.03
C SER A 108 19.50 7.24 15.68
N ARG A 109 18.94 6.11 15.26
CA ARG A 109 19.19 5.54 13.93
C ARG A 109 17.88 5.05 13.34
N THR A 110 17.55 5.53 12.16
CA THR A 110 16.31 5.20 11.45
C THR A 110 16.66 4.55 10.12
N LYS A 111 16.30 3.29 9.95
CA LYS A 111 16.48 2.55 8.69
C LYS A 111 15.13 2.31 8.02
N THR A 112 14.98 2.78 6.79
CA THR A 112 13.78 2.58 5.97
C THR A 112 14.13 1.72 4.76
N ASN A 113 13.40 0.62 4.55
CA ASN A 113 13.50 -0.23 3.37
C ASN A 113 12.16 -0.20 2.64
N LEU A 114 12.16 0.23 1.39
CA LEU A 114 10.99 0.21 0.52
C LEU A 114 11.34 -0.63 -0.71
N MET A 115 10.48 -1.58 -1.06
CA MET A 115 10.56 -2.32 -2.30
C MET A 115 9.18 -2.36 -2.93
N VAL A 116 9.12 -2.17 -4.24
CA VAL A 116 7.87 -2.18 -4.99
C VAL A 116 7.91 -3.28 -6.03
N PHE A 117 6.98 -4.21 -5.91
CA PHE A 117 6.80 -5.34 -6.80
C PHE A 117 5.49 -5.21 -7.56
N ILE A 118 5.47 -5.66 -8.81
CA ILE A 118 4.22 -5.80 -9.55
C ILE A 118 4.17 -7.15 -10.26
N ARG A 119 2.98 -7.74 -10.27
CA ARG A 119 2.64 -8.96 -10.99
C ARG A 119 1.42 -8.68 -11.87
N PRO A 120 1.58 -8.49 -13.18
CA PRO A 120 0.42 -8.45 -14.06
C PRO A 120 -0.19 -9.84 -14.22
N VAL A 121 -1.50 -9.88 -14.44
CA VAL A 121 -2.23 -11.11 -14.77
C VAL A 121 -3.19 -10.80 -15.92
N VAL A 122 -3.06 -11.51 -17.04
CA VAL A 122 -3.96 -11.38 -18.19
C VAL A 122 -5.14 -12.33 -18.02
N VAL A 123 -6.35 -11.78 -18.00
CA VAL A 123 -7.57 -12.57 -17.89
C VAL A 123 -8.26 -12.62 -19.25
N ARG A 124 -8.37 -13.81 -19.84
CA ARG A 124 -8.83 -14.01 -21.22
C ARG A 124 -10.28 -14.48 -21.31
N ASP A 125 -10.78 -15.18 -20.31
CA ASP A 125 -12.12 -15.77 -20.28
C ASP A 125 -12.83 -15.55 -18.93
N GLY A 126 -14.15 -15.78 -18.92
CA GLY A 126 -14.95 -15.66 -17.70
C GLY A 126 -14.57 -16.66 -16.62
N ALA A 127 -14.16 -17.88 -17.01
CA ALA A 127 -13.72 -18.90 -16.06
C ALA A 127 -12.48 -18.48 -15.27
N SER A 128 -11.53 -17.78 -15.92
CA SER A 128 -10.33 -17.23 -15.26
C SER A 128 -10.66 -16.07 -14.32
N VAL A 129 -11.64 -15.22 -14.68
CA VAL A 129 -12.15 -14.15 -13.79
C VAL A 129 -12.74 -14.78 -12.52
N ASP A 130 -13.58 -15.80 -12.69
CA ASP A 130 -14.25 -16.48 -11.59
C ASP A 130 -13.23 -17.17 -10.68
N ALA A 131 -12.26 -17.89 -11.26
CA ALA A 131 -11.20 -18.55 -10.50
C ALA A 131 -10.35 -17.55 -9.69
N LEU A 132 -9.96 -16.42 -10.30
CA LEU A 132 -9.19 -15.37 -9.63
C LEU A 132 -9.99 -14.76 -8.48
N SER A 133 -11.25 -14.43 -8.72
CA SER A 133 -12.13 -13.79 -7.72
C SER A 133 -12.40 -14.72 -6.54
N MET A 134 -12.70 -15.99 -6.81
CA MET A 134 -12.91 -17.01 -5.78
C MET A 134 -11.67 -17.25 -4.92
N GLY A 135 -10.48 -17.28 -5.52
CA GLY A 135 -9.24 -17.41 -4.77
C GLY A 135 -8.98 -16.23 -3.82
N ARG A 136 -9.25 -15.00 -4.27
CA ARG A 136 -9.13 -13.79 -3.42
C ARG A 136 -10.16 -13.80 -2.29
N TYR A 137 -11.39 -14.20 -2.59
CA TYR A 137 -12.46 -14.29 -1.62
C TYR A 137 -12.12 -15.26 -0.48
N GLU A 138 -11.66 -16.46 -0.84
CA GLU A 138 -11.31 -17.48 0.14
C GLU A 138 -10.14 -17.05 1.03
N THR A 139 -9.16 -16.34 0.45
CA THR A 139 -8.03 -15.77 1.21
C THR A 139 -8.53 -14.76 2.25
N MET A 140 -9.38 -13.82 1.85
CA MET A 140 -9.93 -12.82 2.78
C MET A 140 -10.77 -13.47 3.88
N ARG A 141 -11.52 -14.53 3.55
CA ARG A 141 -12.31 -15.27 4.53
C ARG A 141 -11.42 -16.01 5.54
N ALA A 142 -10.35 -16.65 5.06
CA ALA A 142 -9.38 -17.33 5.91
C ALA A 142 -8.68 -16.35 6.86
N ASP A 143 -8.29 -15.17 6.37
CA ASP A 143 -7.66 -14.13 7.18
C ASP A 143 -8.62 -13.61 8.27
N GLN A 144 -9.89 -13.39 7.94
CA GLN A 144 -10.91 -13.00 8.92
C GLN A 144 -11.11 -14.06 10.01
N GLN A 145 -11.10 -15.34 9.63
CA GLN A 145 -11.21 -16.45 10.58
C GLN A 145 -10.00 -16.54 11.51
N ALA A 146 -8.80 -16.27 11.00
CA ALA A 146 -7.58 -16.27 11.80
C ALA A 146 -7.51 -15.10 12.81
N VAL A 147 -8.14 -13.97 12.49
CA VAL A 147 -8.13 -12.76 13.34
C VAL A 147 -9.32 -12.72 14.31
N GLN A 148 -10.20 -13.73 14.31
CA GLN A 148 -11.31 -13.74 15.26
C GLN A 148 -10.80 -13.68 16.70
N PRO A 149 -11.30 -12.75 17.52
CA PRO A 149 -10.88 -12.63 18.90
C PRO A 149 -11.19 -13.95 19.62
N ARG A 150 -10.23 -14.42 20.42
CA ARG A 150 -10.44 -15.64 21.20
C ARG A 150 -11.67 -15.46 22.08
N PRO A 151 -12.54 -16.48 22.20
CA PRO A 151 -13.70 -16.41 23.07
C PRO A 151 -13.27 -16.01 24.49
N SER A 152 -13.78 -14.88 24.97
CA SER A 152 -13.55 -14.41 26.34
C SER A 152 -14.78 -14.74 27.17
N ALA A 153 -14.60 -15.32 28.35
CA ALA A 153 -15.70 -15.57 29.28
C ALA A 153 -16.25 -14.29 29.94
N ILE A 154 -15.53 -13.17 29.80
CA ILE A 154 -15.79 -11.91 30.52
C ILE A 154 -16.27 -10.80 29.57
N LEU A 155 -15.88 -10.84 28.29
CA LEU A 155 -16.28 -9.83 27.31
C LEU A 155 -17.44 -10.36 26.46
N PRO A 156 -18.52 -9.57 26.26
CA PRO A 156 -19.60 -9.94 25.35
C PRO A 156 -19.07 -10.02 23.91
N ASP A 157 -19.49 -11.05 23.19
CA ASP A 157 -19.20 -11.22 21.77
C ASP A 157 -19.95 -10.13 20.98
N LEU A 158 -19.21 -9.20 20.41
CA LEU A 158 -19.76 -8.09 19.61
C LEU A 158 -20.10 -8.53 18.17
N GLY A 159 -19.87 -9.80 17.83
CA GLY A 159 -20.07 -10.33 16.50
C GLY A 159 -18.97 -9.87 15.54
N THR A 160 -18.30 -10.80 14.90
CA THR A 160 -17.36 -10.47 13.80
C THR A 160 -18.12 -10.44 12.47
N ALA A 161 -17.94 -9.39 11.68
CA ALA A 161 -18.35 -9.40 10.29
C ALA A 161 -17.54 -10.45 9.52
N GLN A 162 -18.14 -11.62 9.29
CA GLN A 162 -17.56 -12.68 8.45
C GLN A 162 -18.09 -12.54 7.03
N LEU A 163 -17.20 -12.71 6.05
CA LEU A 163 -17.61 -12.86 4.66
C LEU A 163 -18.56 -14.07 4.50
N PRO A 164 -19.65 -13.95 3.72
CA PRO A 164 -20.54 -15.07 3.45
C PRO A 164 -19.83 -16.25 2.76
N PRO A 165 -20.48 -17.41 2.59
CA PRO A 165 -19.97 -18.41 1.66
C PRO A 165 -20.04 -17.87 0.22
N PRO A 166 -19.10 -18.26 -0.67
CA PRO A 166 -19.13 -17.81 -2.05
C PRO A 166 -20.39 -18.32 -2.78
N PRO A 167 -20.93 -17.55 -3.73
CA PRO A 167 -22.10 -17.96 -4.50
C PRO A 167 -21.79 -19.21 -5.35
N PRO A 168 -22.81 -20.05 -5.64
CA PRO A 168 -22.64 -21.20 -6.52
C PRO A 168 -22.17 -20.76 -7.91
N LYS A 169 -21.27 -21.54 -8.51
CA LYS A 169 -20.72 -21.25 -9.85
C LYS A 169 -21.86 -21.09 -10.88
N PRO A 170 -21.80 -20.08 -11.78
CA PRO A 170 -22.77 -19.95 -12.85
C PRO A 170 -22.83 -21.24 -13.68
N ALA A 171 -24.05 -21.69 -14.02
CA ALA A 171 -24.22 -22.85 -14.90
C ALA A 171 -23.58 -22.56 -16.27
N PRO A 172 -22.90 -23.55 -16.90
CA PRO A 172 -22.37 -23.36 -18.24
C PRO A 172 -23.50 -22.95 -19.19
N ARG A 173 -23.30 -21.84 -19.93
CA ARG A 173 -24.25 -21.40 -20.95
C ARG A 173 -24.46 -22.54 -21.95
N PRO A 174 -25.71 -22.92 -22.27
CA PRO A 174 -25.96 -23.96 -23.26
C PRO A 174 -25.30 -23.54 -24.58
N ALA A 175 -24.61 -24.50 -25.21
CA ALA A 175 -23.97 -24.29 -26.51
C ALA A 175 -25.00 -23.76 -27.51
N PRO A 176 -24.63 -22.84 -28.42
CA PRO A 176 -25.52 -22.40 -29.49
C PRO A 176 -26.04 -23.64 -30.22
N VAL A 177 -27.37 -23.81 -30.21
CA VAL A 177 -28.02 -24.89 -30.97
C VAL A 177 -27.70 -24.63 -32.43
N ALA A 178 -26.88 -25.49 -33.04
CA ALA A 178 -26.59 -25.40 -34.47
C ALA A 178 -27.94 -25.48 -35.22
N PRO A 179 -28.24 -24.56 -36.15
CA PRO A 179 -29.47 -24.63 -36.92
C PRO A 179 -29.52 -25.96 -37.66
N GLY A 180 -30.59 -26.72 -37.40
CA GLY A 180 -30.83 -28.03 -37.98
C GLY A 180 -30.69 -27.96 -39.50
N ARG A 181 -29.83 -28.79 -40.05
CA ARG A 181 -29.70 -28.98 -41.49
C ARG A 181 -31.03 -29.55 -41.98
N VAL A 182 -31.86 -28.69 -42.57
CA VAL A 182 -33.09 -29.09 -43.27
C VAL A 182 -32.64 -30.02 -44.40
N SER A 183 -32.91 -31.32 -44.24
CA SER A 183 -32.71 -32.29 -45.30
C SER A 183 -33.88 -32.11 -46.25
N ASP A 184 -33.63 -31.49 -47.39
CA ASP A 184 -34.57 -31.43 -48.50
C ASP A 184 -34.32 -32.64 -49.40
N ARG A 185 -35.41 -33.35 -49.73
CA ARG A 185 -35.57 -34.56 -50.57
C ARG A 185 -35.55 -35.93 -49.90
#